data_AF-A0A9P1HZQ4-F1
#
_entry.id   AF-A0A9P1HZQ4-F1
#
_cell.length_a   1.000
_cell.length_b   1.000
_cell.length_c   1.000
_cell.angle_alpha   90.00
_cell.angle_beta   90.00
_cell.angle_gamma   90.00
#
_symmetry.space_group_name_H-M   'P 1'
#
loop_
_entity.id
_entity.type
_entity.pdbx_description
1 polymer ?
#
loop_
_entity_poly.entity_id
_entity_poly.type
_entity_poly.pdbx_seq_one_letter_code
_entity_poly.pdbx_strand_id
1 'polypeptide(L)'
;MSFKDYQKLTGNYIKTDLAVGFGHVLLEPAVDSIGLEELRAVLKLPPPHPWQPYNWNGLSENDFASAPTIEAYYNLKEPRSFERSLDGPFFETTVATAIAYLDKRMPSIRAVFRKAFEKTRRSHPGELNKKTIDHMIDEFFSIHKRMDKATKVAFSLSSKCW
;
A
#
# COMPACT_ATOMS: atom_id res chain seq x y z
N MET A 1 8.23 8.63 -15.58
CA MET A 1 7.08 9.56 -15.59
C MET A 1 7.56 10.92 -16.06
N SER A 2 6.72 11.68 -16.75
CA SER A 2 7.01 13.08 -17.12
C SER A 2 6.65 14.05 -15.98
N PHE A 3 7.13 15.31 -16.03
CA PHE A 3 6.72 16.35 -15.09
C PHE A 3 5.20 16.51 -14.97
N LYS A 4 4.49 16.45 -16.09
CA LYS A 4 3.01 16.52 -16.11
C LYS A 4 2.36 15.33 -15.42
N ASP A 5 3.00 14.17 -15.43
CA ASP A 5 2.48 12.99 -14.73
C ASP A 5 2.58 13.16 -13.21
N TYR A 6 3.68 13.75 -12.71
CA TYR A 6 3.83 14.07 -11.29
C TYR A 6 2.85 15.13 -10.80
N GLN A 7 2.58 16.14 -11.63
CA GLN A 7 1.54 17.13 -11.31
C GLN A 7 0.18 16.45 -11.18
N LYS A 8 -0.19 15.58 -12.12
CA LYS A 8 -1.46 14.86 -12.06
C LYS A 8 -1.55 13.91 -10.86
N LEU A 9 -0.45 13.24 -10.52
CA LEU A 9 -0.35 12.37 -9.34
C LEU A 9 -0.66 13.16 -8.05
N THR A 10 -0.21 14.41 -7.97
CA THR A 10 -0.43 15.31 -6.83
C THR A 10 -1.72 16.14 -6.95
N GLY A 11 -2.66 15.74 -7.83
CA GLY A 11 -3.92 16.46 -8.04
C GLY A 11 -3.78 17.82 -8.73
N ASN A 12 -2.62 18.11 -9.32
CA ASN A 12 -2.21 19.39 -9.90
C ASN A 12 -2.12 20.56 -8.89
N TYR A 13 -2.10 20.26 -7.58
CA TYR A 13 -1.92 21.27 -6.53
C TYR A 13 -0.47 21.74 -6.42
N ILE A 14 0.49 20.90 -6.84
CA ILE A 14 1.93 21.18 -6.79
C ILE A 14 2.46 21.31 -8.22
N LYS A 15 3.30 22.32 -8.47
CA LYS A 15 3.92 22.59 -9.78
C LYS A 15 5.43 22.28 -9.77
N THR A 16 6.01 22.30 -10.97
CA THR A 16 7.47 22.24 -11.23
C THR A 16 8.19 21.10 -10.48
N ASP A 17 9.42 21.32 -10.03
CA ASP A 17 10.28 20.30 -9.41
C ASP A 17 9.74 19.79 -8.06
N LEU A 18 8.96 20.62 -7.35
CA LEU A 18 8.28 20.20 -6.12
C LEU A 18 7.31 19.04 -6.37
N ALA A 19 6.65 19.02 -7.53
CA ALA A 19 5.74 17.93 -7.88
C ALA A 19 6.51 16.61 -8.10
N VAL A 20 7.73 16.69 -8.64
CA VAL A 20 8.59 15.52 -8.83
C VAL A 20 8.99 14.93 -7.48
N GLY A 21 9.60 15.76 -6.61
CA GLY A 21 10.01 15.32 -5.27
C GLY A 21 8.85 14.76 -4.44
N PHE A 22 7.74 15.52 -4.36
CA PHE A 22 6.56 15.10 -3.59
C PHE A 22 5.89 13.87 -4.19
N GLY A 23 5.74 13.82 -5.51
CA GLY A 23 5.13 12.69 -6.19
C GLY A 23 5.95 11.41 -6.07
N HIS A 24 7.28 11.49 -6.00
CA HIS A 24 8.12 10.32 -5.72
C HIS A 24 7.80 9.69 -4.38
N VAL A 25 7.70 10.50 -3.32
CA VAL A 25 7.41 10.00 -1.97
C VAL A 25 5.94 9.57 -1.86
N LEU A 26 5.02 10.18 -2.63
CA LEU A 26 3.60 9.83 -2.63
C LEU A 26 3.27 8.50 -3.34
N LEU A 27 4.13 8.04 -4.25
CA LEU A 27 3.89 6.79 -4.98
C LEU A 27 3.87 5.58 -4.06
N GLU A 28 4.79 5.50 -3.11
CA GLU A 28 4.90 4.39 -2.16
C GLU A 28 3.62 4.20 -1.33
N PRO A 29 3.12 5.19 -0.57
CA PRO A 29 1.88 5.05 0.20
C PRO A 29 0.66 4.81 -0.69
N ALA A 30 0.62 5.33 -1.93
CA ALA A 30 -0.47 5.04 -2.86
C ALA A 30 -0.46 3.56 -3.34
N VAL A 31 0.70 3.04 -3.72
CA VAL A 31 0.84 1.63 -4.15
C VAL A 31 0.56 0.68 -2.98
N ASP A 32 1.06 0.99 -1.79
CA ASP A 32 0.76 0.26 -0.56
C ASP A 32 -0.74 0.20 -0.30
N SER A 33 -1.42 1.34 -0.40
CA SER A 33 -2.85 1.42 -0.14
C SER A 33 -3.64 0.55 -1.12
N ILE A 34 -3.28 0.55 -2.41
CA ILE A 34 -3.86 -0.37 -3.40
C ILE A 34 -3.63 -1.83 -3.00
N GLY A 35 -2.41 -2.18 -2.56
CA GLY A 35 -2.10 -3.53 -2.12
C GLY A 35 -2.93 -3.97 -0.92
N LEU A 36 -3.12 -3.10 0.07
CA LEU A 36 -3.94 -3.39 1.25
C LEU A 36 -5.43 -3.50 0.92
N GLU A 37 -5.95 -2.65 0.04
CA GLU A 37 -7.32 -2.76 -0.47
C GLU A 37 -7.56 -4.14 -1.10
N GLU A 38 -6.66 -4.59 -1.97
CA GLU A 38 -6.76 -5.90 -2.62
C GLU A 38 -6.59 -7.06 -1.63
N LEU A 39 -5.70 -6.91 -0.64
CA LEU A 39 -5.50 -7.89 0.41
C LEU A 39 -6.78 -8.07 1.24
N ARG A 40 -7.37 -6.96 1.73
CA ARG A 40 -8.64 -7.00 2.49
C ARG A 40 -9.77 -7.58 1.65
N ALA A 41 -9.87 -7.22 0.37
CA ALA A 41 -10.88 -7.75 -0.54
C ALA A 41 -10.78 -9.27 -0.72
N VAL A 42 -9.58 -9.82 -0.95
CA VAL A 42 -9.37 -11.28 -1.08
C VAL A 42 -9.65 -12.02 0.23
N LEU A 43 -9.32 -11.39 1.37
CA LEU A 43 -9.63 -11.90 2.70
C LEU A 43 -11.11 -11.75 3.09
N LYS A 44 -11.92 -11.05 2.27
CA LYS A 44 -13.32 -10.69 2.55
C LYS A 44 -13.48 -9.89 3.85
N LEU A 45 -12.48 -9.07 4.17
CA LEU A 45 -12.53 -8.15 5.28
C LEU A 45 -13.17 -6.82 4.84
N PRO A 46 -13.74 -6.02 5.77
CA PRO A 46 -14.19 -4.67 5.47
C PRO A 46 -13.04 -3.82 4.87
N PRO A 47 -13.34 -2.74 4.14
CA PRO A 47 -12.31 -1.84 3.61
C PRO A 47 -11.44 -1.24 4.73
N PRO A 48 -10.26 -0.68 4.40
CA PRO A 48 -9.38 -0.07 5.38
C PRO A 48 -10.11 1.00 6.21
N HIS A 49 -9.83 1.02 7.52
CA HIS A 49 -10.32 2.08 8.41
C HIS A 49 -9.62 3.42 8.10
N PRO A 50 -10.20 4.55 8.52
CA PRO A 50 -9.49 5.83 8.52
C PRO A 50 -8.14 5.70 9.21
N TRP A 51 -7.17 6.48 8.74
CA TRP A 51 -5.83 6.48 9.27
C TRP A 51 -5.85 6.76 10.77
N GLN A 52 -5.00 6.04 11.48
CA GLN A 52 -4.83 6.15 12.92
C GLN A 52 -3.48 6.81 13.20
N PRO A 53 -3.24 7.30 14.44
CA PRO A 53 -1.90 7.68 14.87
C PRO A 53 -0.90 6.54 14.64
N TYR A 54 0.35 6.89 14.34
CA TYR A 54 1.40 5.91 14.13
C TYR A 54 1.79 5.27 15.47
N ASN A 55 1.83 3.94 15.50
CA ASN A 55 2.26 3.23 16.70
C ASN A 55 3.79 3.11 16.73
N TRP A 56 4.44 4.11 17.34
CA TRP A 56 5.90 4.15 17.52
C TRP A 56 6.46 3.01 18.38
N ASN A 57 5.67 2.50 19.32
CA ASN A 57 6.11 1.49 20.28
C ASN A 57 5.91 0.05 19.77
N GLY A 58 5.26 -0.10 18.62
CA GLY A 58 4.85 -1.40 18.12
C GLY A 58 3.75 -2.07 18.97
N LEU A 59 3.40 -3.29 18.61
CA LEU A 59 2.45 -4.12 19.34
C LEU A 59 3.18 -5.30 19.97
N SER A 60 2.72 -5.72 21.15
CA SER A 60 3.26 -6.86 21.88
C SER A 60 2.64 -8.18 21.40
N GLU A 61 3.31 -9.30 21.68
CA GLU A 61 2.74 -10.64 21.42
C GLU A 61 1.40 -10.85 22.13
N ASN A 62 1.21 -10.25 23.31
CA ASN A 62 -0.04 -10.32 24.05
C ASN A 62 -1.19 -9.60 23.33
N ASP A 63 -0.91 -8.49 22.64
CA ASP A 63 -1.92 -7.78 21.83
C ASP A 63 -2.41 -8.68 20.68
N PHE A 64 -1.50 -9.40 20.03
CA PHE A 64 -1.85 -10.35 18.97
C PHE A 64 -2.55 -11.62 19.49
N ALA A 65 -2.16 -12.10 20.67
CA ALA A 65 -2.76 -13.26 21.30
C ALA A 65 -4.20 -12.98 21.73
N SER A 66 -4.46 -11.79 22.28
CA SER A 66 -5.75 -11.35 22.81
C SER A 66 -6.77 -10.92 21.75
N ALA A 67 -6.38 -10.86 20.47
CA ALA A 67 -7.28 -10.51 19.37
C ALA A 67 -8.52 -11.43 19.33
N PRO A 68 -9.75 -10.89 19.49
CA PRO A 68 -10.97 -11.70 19.66
C PRO A 68 -11.48 -12.32 18.36
N THR A 69 -11.05 -11.79 17.21
CA THR A 69 -11.45 -12.25 15.88
C THR A 69 -10.27 -12.21 14.93
N ILE A 70 -10.38 -12.91 13.80
CA ILE A 70 -9.36 -12.86 12.74
C ILE A 70 -9.28 -11.47 12.11
N GLU A 71 -10.38 -10.75 12.01
CA GLU A 71 -10.38 -9.35 11.58
C GLU A 71 -9.63 -8.45 12.57
N ALA A 72 -9.87 -8.60 13.87
CA ALA A 72 -9.14 -7.85 14.88
C ALA A 72 -7.64 -8.18 14.85
N TYR A 73 -7.30 -9.45 14.67
CA TYR A 73 -5.91 -9.88 14.48
C TYR A 73 -5.27 -9.25 13.24
N TYR A 74 -6.00 -9.24 12.11
CA TYR A 74 -5.54 -8.60 10.89
C TYR A 74 -5.36 -7.09 11.08
N ASN A 75 -6.31 -6.40 11.72
CA ASN A 75 -6.23 -4.97 11.96
C ASN A 75 -5.02 -4.57 12.81
N LEU A 76 -4.61 -5.43 13.75
CA LEU A 76 -3.38 -5.24 14.54
C LEU A 76 -2.12 -5.45 13.68
N LYS A 77 -2.12 -6.45 12.79
CA LYS A 77 -0.95 -6.78 11.96
C LYS A 77 -0.88 -6.05 10.63
N GLU A 78 -1.95 -5.38 10.20
CA GLU A 78 -2.03 -4.74 8.90
C GLU A 78 -0.84 -3.80 8.72
N PRO A 79 -0.06 -3.95 7.64
CA PRO A 79 1.09 -3.10 7.38
C PRO A 79 0.69 -1.62 7.35
N ARG A 80 1.15 -0.84 8.32
CA ARG A 80 0.98 0.61 8.36
C ARG A 80 2.34 1.28 8.38
N SER A 81 2.56 2.15 7.40
CA SER A 81 3.74 2.99 7.35
C SER A 81 3.48 4.34 8.03
N PHE A 82 4.53 5.04 8.42
CA PHE A 82 4.43 6.39 8.98
C PHE A 82 3.75 7.34 7.99
N GLU A 83 4.01 7.18 6.69
CA GLU A 83 3.43 7.93 5.58
C GLU A 83 1.92 7.73 5.43
N ARG A 84 1.36 6.63 5.95
CA ARG A 84 -0.07 6.29 5.94
C ARG A 84 -0.68 6.35 7.34
N SER A 85 -0.30 7.36 8.11
CA SER A 85 -0.77 7.61 9.48
C SER A 85 -1.13 9.08 9.66
N LEU A 86 -1.87 9.38 10.73
CA LEU A 86 -2.22 10.77 11.08
C LEU A 86 -0.99 11.62 11.47
N ASP A 87 0.11 10.98 11.85
CA ASP A 87 1.36 11.63 12.21
C ASP A 87 2.29 11.84 11.00
N GLY A 88 1.90 11.29 9.84
CA GLY A 88 2.68 11.31 8.60
C GLY A 88 2.59 12.62 7.80
N PRO A 89 3.42 12.76 6.76
CA PRO A 89 3.46 13.96 5.92
C PRO A 89 2.31 14.09 4.91
N PHE A 90 1.45 13.07 4.77
CA PHE A 90 0.38 13.04 3.77
C PHE A 90 -1.00 13.10 4.41
N PHE A 91 -1.98 13.53 3.61
CA PHE A 91 -3.39 13.37 3.93
C PHE A 91 -3.97 12.17 3.18
N GLU A 92 -4.95 11.49 3.79
CA GLU A 92 -5.70 10.41 3.15
C GLU A 92 -6.23 10.81 1.76
N THR A 93 -6.72 12.04 1.62
CA THR A 93 -7.26 12.58 0.36
C THR A 93 -6.20 12.73 -0.73
N THR A 94 -4.97 13.08 -0.35
CA THR A 94 -3.84 13.17 -1.28
C THR A 94 -3.46 11.79 -1.79
N VAL A 95 -3.43 10.78 -0.91
CA VAL A 95 -3.17 9.39 -1.29
C VAL A 95 -4.30 8.85 -2.16
N ALA A 96 -5.57 9.10 -1.82
CA ALA A 96 -6.71 8.71 -2.64
C ALA A 96 -6.67 9.31 -4.06
N THR A 97 -6.22 10.56 -4.19
CA THR A 97 -6.01 11.21 -5.50
C THR A 97 -4.93 10.48 -6.31
N ALA A 98 -3.82 10.12 -5.67
CA ALA A 98 -2.75 9.36 -6.31
C ALA A 98 -3.20 7.95 -6.73
N ILE A 99 -3.98 7.26 -5.90
CA ILE A 99 -4.59 5.96 -6.23
C ILE A 99 -5.46 6.09 -7.48
N ALA A 100 -6.37 7.06 -7.53
CA ALA A 100 -7.24 7.26 -8.69
C ALA A 100 -6.46 7.52 -9.98
N TYR A 101 -5.35 8.27 -9.88
CA TYR A 101 -4.44 8.47 -11.00
C TYR A 101 -3.75 7.17 -11.44
N LEU A 102 -3.23 6.38 -10.49
CA LEU A 102 -2.57 5.11 -10.76
C LEU A 102 -3.53 4.07 -11.34
N ASP A 103 -4.76 3.96 -10.84
CA ASP A 103 -5.76 3.04 -11.40
C ASP A 103 -6.06 3.37 -12.87
N LYS A 104 -6.08 4.65 -13.23
CA LYS A 104 -6.26 5.09 -14.63
C LYS A 104 -5.03 4.81 -15.50
N ARG A 105 -3.83 5.07 -14.98
CA ARG A 105 -2.58 5.04 -15.79
C ARG A 105 -1.92 3.68 -15.82
N MET A 106 -2.02 2.93 -14.74
CA MET A 106 -1.32 1.67 -14.47
C MET A 106 -2.24 0.69 -13.70
N PRO A 107 -3.40 0.30 -14.28
CA PRO A 107 -4.32 -0.66 -13.64
C PRO A 107 -3.68 -2.03 -13.34
N SER A 108 -2.53 -2.32 -13.95
CA SER A 108 -1.75 -3.52 -13.68
C SER A 108 -1.27 -3.64 -12.23
N ILE A 109 -1.08 -2.52 -11.50
CA ILE A 109 -0.68 -2.53 -10.09
C ILE A 109 -1.68 -3.34 -9.26
N ARG A 110 -2.95 -2.96 -9.37
CA ARG A 110 -4.07 -3.65 -8.70
C ARG A 110 -4.16 -5.12 -9.13
N ALA A 111 -4.00 -5.38 -10.42
CA ALA A 111 -4.05 -6.74 -10.95
C ALA A 111 -2.91 -7.64 -10.43
N VAL A 112 -1.71 -7.10 -10.21
CA VAL A 112 -0.57 -7.84 -9.66
C VAL A 112 -0.86 -8.26 -8.22
N PHE A 113 -1.27 -7.32 -7.36
CA PHE A 113 -1.64 -7.62 -5.98
C PHE A 113 -2.78 -8.63 -5.91
N ARG A 114 -3.89 -8.37 -6.60
CA ARG A 114 -5.05 -9.28 -6.63
C ARG A 114 -4.67 -10.70 -7.01
N LYS A 115 -3.95 -10.87 -8.13
CA LYS A 115 -3.55 -12.20 -8.61
C LYS A 115 -2.66 -12.95 -7.62
N ALA A 116 -1.73 -12.24 -6.98
CA ALA A 116 -0.85 -12.83 -5.99
C ALA A 116 -1.62 -13.28 -4.75
N PHE A 117 -2.47 -12.41 -4.19
CA PHE A 117 -3.29 -12.75 -3.03
C PHE A 117 -4.31 -13.84 -3.31
N GLU A 118 -4.97 -13.83 -4.46
CA GLU A 118 -5.87 -14.93 -4.87
C GLU A 118 -5.12 -16.25 -4.96
N LYS A 119 -3.90 -16.27 -5.52
CA LYS A 119 -3.07 -17.47 -5.60
C LYS A 119 -2.74 -17.98 -4.19
N THR A 120 -2.26 -17.11 -3.31
CA THR A 120 -1.93 -17.45 -1.93
C THR A 120 -3.16 -17.95 -1.16
N ARG A 121 -4.32 -17.32 -1.36
CA ARG A 121 -5.59 -17.73 -0.75
C ARG A 121 -6.06 -19.10 -1.25
N ARG A 122 -5.92 -19.41 -2.54
CA ARG A 122 -6.23 -20.74 -3.11
C ARG A 122 -5.33 -21.83 -2.52
N SER A 123 -4.07 -21.52 -2.23
CA SER A 123 -3.12 -22.46 -1.58
C SER A 123 -3.41 -22.72 -0.10
N HIS A 124 -4.28 -21.92 0.52
CA HIS A 124 -4.72 -22.09 1.91
C HIS A 124 -6.25 -22.26 1.96
N PRO A 125 -6.80 -23.37 1.42
CA PRO A 125 -8.25 -23.59 1.42
C PRO A 125 -8.77 -23.78 2.85
N GLY A 126 -9.98 -23.30 3.11
CA GLY A 126 -10.65 -23.39 4.43
C GLY A 126 -10.83 -22.04 5.12
N GLU A 127 -11.19 -22.10 6.41
CA GLU A 127 -11.40 -20.92 7.24
C GLU A 127 -10.13 -20.10 7.40
N LEU A 128 -10.31 -18.78 7.46
CA LEU A 128 -9.21 -17.86 7.62
C LEU A 128 -8.63 -18.00 9.03
N ASN A 129 -7.32 -18.22 9.14
CA ASN A 129 -6.64 -18.32 10.43
C ASN A 129 -5.42 -17.39 10.48
N LYS A 130 -4.86 -17.22 11.67
CA LYS A 130 -3.72 -16.32 11.93
C LYS A 130 -2.52 -16.63 11.03
N LYS A 131 -2.23 -17.91 10.76
CA LYS A 131 -1.12 -18.33 9.89
C LYS A 131 -1.34 -17.92 8.43
N THR A 132 -2.56 -18.03 7.92
CA THR A 132 -2.90 -17.55 6.58
C THR A 132 -2.79 -16.03 6.49
N ILE A 133 -3.22 -15.30 7.52
CA ILE A 133 -3.04 -13.84 7.58
C ILE A 133 -1.56 -13.46 7.52
N ASP A 134 -0.73 -14.08 8.36
CA ASP A 134 0.71 -13.79 8.42
C ASP A 134 1.36 -14.00 7.05
N HIS A 135 1.06 -15.12 6.40
CA HIS A 135 1.61 -15.43 5.09
C HIS A 135 1.14 -14.47 3.98
N MET A 136 -0.10 -13.99 4.04
CA MET A 136 -0.61 -13.00 3.08
C MET A 136 0.04 -11.62 3.29
N ILE A 137 0.35 -11.26 4.54
CA ILE A 137 1.09 -10.04 4.88
C ILE A 137 2.55 -10.13 4.40
N ASP A 138 3.19 -11.29 4.56
CA ASP A 138 4.53 -11.53 4.01
C ASP A 138 4.55 -11.39 2.48
N GLU A 139 3.51 -11.92 1.81
CA GLU A 139 3.36 -11.78 0.36
C GLU A 139 3.15 -10.31 -0.04
N PHE A 140 2.39 -9.53 0.72
CA PHE A 140 2.26 -8.09 0.52
C PHE A 140 3.65 -7.41 0.56
N PHE A 141 4.46 -7.65 1.59
CA PHE A 141 5.80 -7.06 1.68
C PHE A 141 6.73 -7.52 0.55
N SER A 142 6.62 -8.77 0.13
CA SER A 142 7.38 -9.33 -1.00
C SER A 142 7.04 -8.61 -2.31
N ILE A 143 5.75 -8.38 -2.59
CA ILE A 143 5.30 -7.64 -3.77
C ILE A 143 5.72 -6.18 -3.68
N HIS A 144 5.48 -5.53 -2.53
CA HIS A 144 5.88 -4.14 -2.30
C HIS A 144 7.36 -3.92 -2.61
N LYS A 145 8.24 -4.75 -2.05
CA LYS A 145 9.69 -4.68 -2.30
C LYS A 145 10.06 -4.83 -3.77
N ARG A 146 9.36 -5.69 -4.52
CA ARG A 146 9.59 -5.86 -5.97
C ARG A 146 9.12 -4.63 -6.74
N MET A 147 7.98 -4.06 -6.37
CA MET A 147 7.43 -2.86 -7.00
C MET A 147 8.26 -1.62 -6.72
N ASP A 148 8.72 -1.43 -5.48
CA ASP A 148 9.65 -0.36 -5.10
C ASP A 148 10.95 -0.45 -5.93
N LYS A 149 11.55 -1.65 -6.02
CA LYS A 149 12.74 -1.87 -6.86
C LYS A 149 12.48 -1.54 -8.33
N ALA A 150 11.38 -1.98 -8.90
CA ALA A 150 11.04 -1.71 -10.30
C ALA A 150 10.82 -0.21 -10.56
N THR A 151 10.15 0.45 -9.62
CA THR A 151 9.88 1.89 -9.61
C THR A 151 11.18 2.69 -9.54
N LYS A 152 12.07 2.37 -8.60
CA LYS A 152 13.42 2.98 -8.48
C LYS A 152 14.25 2.79 -9.75
N VAL A 153 14.25 1.61 -10.36
CA VAL A 153 14.98 1.34 -11.61
C VAL A 153 14.41 2.19 -12.76
N ALA A 154 13.09 2.19 -12.97
CA ALA A 154 12.44 3.00 -13.99
C ALA A 154 12.78 4.49 -13.84
N PHE A 155 12.93 4.97 -12.60
CA PHE A 155 13.30 6.35 -12.33
C PHE A 155 14.78 6.67 -12.56
N SER A 156 15.70 5.81 -12.12
CA SER A 156 17.14 5.98 -12.40
C SER A 156 17.49 5.96 -13.89
N LEU A 157 16.67 5.29 -14.71
CA LEU A 157 16.78 5.34 -16.17
C LEU A 157 16.22 6.64 -16.73
N SER A 158 15.12 7.15 -16.19
CA SER A 158 14.53 8.42 -16.63
C SER A 158 15.37 9.65 -16.28
N SER A 159 16.21 9.59 -15.23
CA SER A 159 17.16 10.66 -14.88
C SER A 159 18.44 10.65 -15.73
N LYS A 160 18.70 9.56 -16.48
CA LYS A 160 19.84 9.44 -17.40
C LYS A 160 19.50 9.85 -18.83
N CYS A 161 18.23 10.14 -19.12
CA CYS A 161 17.75 10.56 -20.44
C CYS A 161 17.49 12.07 -20.52
N TRP A 162 18.29 12.86 -19.80
CA TRP A 162 18.38 14.32 -19.90
C TRP A 162 19.82 14.71 -20.18
#